data_AF-A0A1C5G130-F1
#
_entry.id   AF-A0A1C5G130-F1
#
_cell.length_a   1.000
_cell.length_b   1.000
_cell.length_c   1.000
_cell.angle_alpha   90.00
_cell.angle_beta   90.00
_cell.angle_gamma   90.00
#
_symmetry.space_group_name_H-M   'P 1'
#
loop_
_entity.id
_entity.type
_entity.pdbx_description
1 polymer ?
#
loop_
_entity_poly.entity_id
_entity_poly.type
_entity_poly.pdbx_seq_one_letter_code
_entity_poly.pdbx_strand_id
1 'polypeptide(L)'
;MPGAQEFGAELTDFRRRVEELRTARALPSQERPSLLDAALFELQHAVDVLWPRYEELAAATRGPGGGRADPQEQQLLRALFQRLPVAAVLLDRDAVVRRMNFAATQLFNTRAGYATGRPLTTSLRQDAQAALRSQVAAVARGEGD
;
A
#
# COMPACT_ATOMS: atom_id res chain seq x y z
N MET A 1 23.32 -9.16 9.52
CA MET A 1 23.17 -8.78 8.10
C MET A 1 23.42 -7.28 7.96
N PRO A 2 24.52 -6.85 7.34
CA PRO A 2 24.91 -5.44 7.24
C PRO A 2 23.86 -4.56 6.54
N GLY A 3 23.15 -5.06 5.53
CA GLY A 3 22.12 -4.27 4.80
C GLY A 3 20.89 -3.88 5.62
N ALA A 4 20.55 -4.61 6.69
CA ALA A 4 19.43 -4.24 7.56
C ALA A 4 19.73 -3.02 8.45
N GLN A 5 21.01 -2.81 8.79
CA GLN A 5 21.45 -1.65 9.58
C GLN A 5 21.52 -0.39 8.72
N GLU A 6 21.99 -0.51 7.48
CA GLU A 6 22.05 0.58 6.50
C GLU A 6 20.64 1.08 6.14
N PHE A 7 19.71 0.17 5.84
CA PHE A 7 18.30 0.52 5.60
C PHE A 7 17.64 1.19 6.81
N GLY A 8 17.96 0.75 8.02
CA GLY A 8 17.46 1.37 9.25
C GLY A 8 17.96 2.81 9.46
N ALA A 9 19.19 3.10 9.04
CA ALA A 9 19.75 4.45 9.09
C ALA A 9 19.07 5.38 8.07
N GLU A 10 18.91 4.94 6.82
CA GLU A 10 18.20 5.69 5.77
C GLU A 10 16.75 5.99 6.17
N LEU A 11 16.03 5.03 6.74
CA LEU A 11 14.65 5.22 7.22
C LEU A 11 14.56 6.21 8.40
N THR A 12 15.58 6.21 9.27
CA THR A 12 15.65 7.15 10.40
C THR A 12 15.87 8.58 9.90
N ASP A 13 16.73 8.75 8.90
CA ASP A 13 16.97 10.06 8.28
C ASP A 13 15.73 10.58 7.54
N PHE A 14 15.04 9.70 6.80
CA PHE A 14 13.75 10.03 6.18
C PHE A 14 12.72 10.52 7.22
N ARG A 15 12.58 9.80 8.34
CA ARG A 15 11.65 10.18 9.41
C ARG A 15 12.00 11.55 10.00
N ARG A 16 13.28 11.85 10.20
CA ARG A 16 13.75 13.17 10.66
C ARG A 16 13.33 14.26 9.67
N ARG A 17 13.53 14.02 8.37
CA ARG A 17 13.18 14.98 7.32
C ARG A 17 11.67 15.25 7.24
N VAL A 18 10.84 14.22 7.41
CA VAL A 18 9.38 14.37 7.48
C VAL A 18 8.95 15.26 8.66
N GLU A 19 9.60 15.14 9.82
CA GLU A 19 9.31 16.02 10.97
C GLU A 19 9.77 17.47 10.74
N GLU A 20 10.90 17.67 10.07
CA GLU A 20 11.36 19.01 9.64
C GLU A 20 10.31 19.67 8.72
N LEU A 21 9.77 18.93 7.74
CA LEU A 21 8.71 19.40 6.84
C LEU A 21 7.38 19.68 7.56
N ARG A 22 7.00 18.85 8.54
CA ARG A 22 5.81 19.09 9.37
C ARG A 22 5.92 20.38 10.18
N THR A 23 7.10 20.63 10.73
CA THR A 23 7.41 21.84 11.50
C THR A 23 7.34 23.08 10.60
N ALA A 24 7.82 22.95 9.36
CA ALA A 24 7.80 24.04 8.39
C ALA A 24 6.37 24.46 7.97
N ARG A 25 5.34 23.64 8.22
CA ARG A 25 3.92 23.99 8.01
C ARG A 25 3.46 25.21 8.84
N ALA A 26 4.17 25.57 9.90
CA ALA A 26 3.88 26.73 10.72
C ALA A 26 4.37 28.08 10.12
N LEU A 27 5.09 28.05 8.98
CA LEU A 27 5.62 29.26 8.35
C LEU A 27 4.56 30.12 7.64
N PRO A 28 4.84 31.42 7.44
CA PRO A 28 3.94 32.36 6.79
C PRO A 28 3.48 31.93 5.39
N SER A 29 2.26 32.34 5.03
CA SER A 29 1.53 31.92 3.83
C SER A 29 2.24 32.15 2.49
N GLN A 30 3.15 33.11 2.44
CA GLN A 30 3.84 33.55 1.22
C GLN A 30 5.01 32.62 0.83
N GLU A 31 5.53 31.82 1.77
CA GLU A 31 6.65 30.87 1.55
C GLU A 31 6.17 29.42 1.38
N ARG A 32 4.86 29.18 1.53
CA ARG A 32 4.26 27.84 1.46
C ARG A 32 4.47 27.12 0.12
N PRO A 33 4.36 27.75 -1.06
CA PRO A 33 4.56 27.05 -2.34
C PRO A 33 6.00 26.53 -2.52
N SER A 34 7.01 27.37 -2.26
CA SER A 34 8.42 26.97 -2.33
C SER A 34 8.79 25.90 -1.31
N LEU A 35 8.19 25.95 -0.11
CA LEU A 35 8.35 24.92 0.90
C LEU A 35 7.71 23.59 0.46
N LEU A 36 6.55 23.64 -0.19
CA LEU A 36 5.88 22.46 -0.75
C LEU A 36 6.69 21.82 -1.88
N ASP A 37 7.29 22.61 -2.77
CA ASP A 37 8.14 22.11 -3.84
C ASP A 37 9.40 21.44 -3.28
N ALA A 38 10.04 22.05 -2.27
CA ALA A 38 11.16 21.45 -1.55
C ALA A 38 10.76 20.15 -0.84
N ALA A 39 9.59 20.14 -0.18
CA ALA A 39 9.05 18.97 0.49
C ALA A 39 8.80 17.80 -0.48
N LEU A 40 8.18 18.09 -1.63
CA LEU A 40 7.91 17.09 -2.66
C LEU A 40 9.19 16.56 -3.30
N PHE A 41 10.18 17.43 -3.54
CA PHE A 41 11.49 17.03 -4.03
C PHE A 41 12.20 16.07 -3.06
N GLU A 42 12.17 16.39 -1.77
CA GLU A 42 12.78 15.55 -0.73
C GLU A 42 12.06 14.21 -0.54
N LEU A 43 10.73 14.21 -0.60
CA LEU A 43 9.94 12.97 -0.55
C LEU A 43 10.22 12.09 -1.77
N GLN A 44 10.36 12.67 -2.96
CA GLN A 44 10.71 11.93 -4.17
C GLN A 44 12.12 11.34 -4.06
N HIS A 45 13.10 12.12 -3.57
CA HIS A 45 14.45 11.62 -3.33
C HIS A 45 14.46 10.42 -2.37
N ALA A 46 13.68 10.47 -1.30
CA ALA A 46 13.56 9.36 -0.37
C ALA A 46 12.94 8.11 -0.99
N VAL A 47 11.93 8.27 -1.87
CA VAL A 47 11.37 7.16 -2.64
C VAL A 47 12.45 6.53 -3.53
N ASP A 48 13.20 7.35 -4.25
CA ASP A 48 14.23 6.87 -5.18
C ASP A 48 15.37 6.11 -4.47
N VAL A 49 15.69 6.47 -3.23
CA VAL A 49 16.73 5.81 -2.41
C VAL A 49 16.20 4.56 -1.70
N LEU A 50 15.04 4.66 -1.04
CA LEU A 50 14.54 3.59 -0.16
C LEU A 50 13.82 2.46 -0.92
N TRP A 51 13.20 2.77 -2.06
CA TRP A 51 12.40 1.81 -2.81
C TRP A 51 13.21 0.62 -3.34
N PRO A 52 14.37 0.81 -4.00
CA PRO A 52 15.18 -0.31 -4.50
C PRO A 52 15.63 -1.26 -3.38
N ARG A 53 16.03 -0.70 -2.22
CA ARG A 53 16.45 -1.48 -1.05
C ARG A 53 15.30 -2.27 -0.43
N TYR A 54 14.12 -1.68 -0.39
CA TYR A 54 12.91 -2.40 0.00
C TYR A 54 12.60 -3.56 -0.95
N GLU A 55 12.71 -3.38 -2.26
CA GLU A 55 12.48 -4.46 -3.23
C GLU A 55 13.46 -5.62 -3.04
N GLU A 56 14.74 -5.33 -2.80
CA GLU A 56 15.78 -6.33 -2.48
C GLU A 56 15.41 -7.13 -1.21
N LEU A 57 15.06 -6.44 -0.12
CA LEU A 57 14.65 -7.07 1.13
C LEU A 57 13.35 -7.87 0.99
N ALA A 58 12.36 -7.35 0.25
CA ALA A 58 11.10 -8.01 -0.01
C ALA A 58 11.26 -9.25 -0.92
N ALA A 59 12.22 -9.24 -1.84
CA ALA A 59 12.60 -10.41 -2.63
C ALA A 59 13.29 -11.48 -1.76
N ALA A 60 14.18 -11.07 -0.85
CA ALA A 60 14.86 -11.97 0.08
C ALA A 60 13.90 -12.58 1.12
N THR A 61 12.89 -11.83 1.56
CA THR A 61 11.87 -12.29 2.51
C THR A 61 10.80 -13.16 1.84
N ARG A 62 10.58 -13.01 0.53
CA ARG A 62 9.75 -13.89 -0.31
C ARG A 62 10.41 -15.25 -0.60
N GLY A 63 11.20 -15.77 0.33
CA GLY A 63 11.53 -17.20 0.34
C GLY A 63 10.25 -18.06 0.19
N PRO A 64 10.33 -19.27 -0.36
CA PRO A 64 9.20 -20.05 -0.90
C PRO A 64 8.13 -20.53 0.14
N GLY A 65 8.07 -19.93 1.32
CA GLY A 65 7.37 -20.46 2.49
C GLY A 65 6.68 -19.41 3.35
N GLY A 66 5.89 -18.51 2.76
CA GLY A 66 4.75 -17.96 3.50
C GLY A 66 3.84 -19.14 3.83
N GLY A 67 3.81 -19.55 5.10
CA GLY A 67 3.27 -20.84 5.59
C GLY A 67 2.12 -21.32 4.73
N ARG A 68 2.37 -22.39 3.95
CA ARG A 68 1.32 -23.04 3.18
C ARG A 68 0.33 -23.58 4.22
N ALA A 69 -0.75 -22.83 4.46
CA ALA A 69 -2.00 -23.43 4.91
C ALA A 69 -2.23 -24.65 4.03
N ASP A 70 -2.72 -25.74 4.63
CA ASP A 70 -2.97 -26.99 3.91
C ASP A 70 -3.64 -26.67 2.55
N PRO A 71 -3.12 -27.14 1.41
CA PRO A 71 -3.73 -26.89 0.10
C PRO A 71 -5.25 -27.11 0.10
N GLN A 72 -5.73 -28.07 0.90
CA GLN A 72 -7.15 -28.34 1.07
C GLN A 72 -7.90 -27.21 1.81
N GLU A 73 -7.31 -26.68 2.89
CA GLU A 73 -7.83 -25.53 3.61
C GLU A 73 -7.86 -24.28 2.73
N GLN A 74 -6.79 -24.01 1.96
CA GLN A 74 -6.76 -22.89 1.03
C GLN A 74 -7.84 -23.02 -0.06
N GLN A 75 -8.08 -24.23 -0.54
CA GLN A 75 -9.14 -24.50 -1.52
C GLN A 75 -10.53 -24.23 -0.91
N LEU A 76 -10.76 -24.66 0.33
CA LEU A 76 -12.01 -24.39 1.05
C LEU A 76 -12.22 -22.88 1.27
N LEU A 77 -11.23 -22.17 1.80
CA LEU A 77 -11.30 -20.72 2.00
C LEU A 77 -11.57 -19.98 0.69
N ARG A 78 -10.92 -20.41 -0.40
CA ARG A 78 -11.18 -19.86 -1.74
C ARG A 78 -12.61 -20.11 -2.18
N ALA A 79 -13.16 -21.31 -1.96
CA ALA A 79 -14.54 -21.64 -2.30
C ALA A 79 -15.56 -20.83 -1.47
N LEU A 80 -15.31 -20.68 -0.16
CA LEU A 80 -16.15 -19.88 0.72
C LEU A 80 -16.14 -18.41 0.31
N PHE A 81 -14.96 -17.83 0.09
CA PHE A 81 -14.80 -16.45 -0.37
C PHE A 81 -15.63 -16.17 -1.64
N GLN A 82 -15.60 -17.09 -2.62
CA GLN A 82 -16.36 -16.93 -3.86
C GLN A 82 -17.88 -17.00 -3.69
N ARG A 83 -18.36 -17.67 -2.63
CA ARG A 83 -19.79 -17.88 -2.33
C ARG A 83 -20.36 -16.88 -1.33
N LEU A 84 -19.54 -15.97 -0.77
CA LEU A 84 -20.00 -14.96 0.18
C LEU A 84 -21.13 -14.11 -0.44
N PRO A 85 -22.23 -13.86 0.29
CA PRO A 85 -23.37 -13.09 -0.22
C PRO A 85 -23.10 -11.57 -0.25
N VAL A 86 -21.95 -11.12 0.26
CA VAL A 86 -21.52 -9.72 0.27
C VAL A 86 -20.42 -9.50 -0.76
N ALA A 87 -20.40 -8.34 -1.42
CA ALA A 87 -19.31 -7.98 -2.31
C ALA A 87 -18.01 -7.80 -1.52
N ALA A 88 -17.01 -8.64 -1.80
CA ALA A 88 -15.73 -8.63 -1.09
C ALA A 88 -14.55 -8.58 -2.08
N VAL A 89 -13.56 -7.74 -1.74
CA VAL A 89 -12.32 -7.57 -2.51
C VAL A 89 -11.15 -7.76 -1.57
N LEU A 90 -10.23 -8.65 -1.94
CA LEU A 90 -8.94 -8.80 -1.27
C LEU A 90 -7.94 -7.87 -1.93
N LEU A 91 -7.38 -6.96 -1.13
CA LEU A 91 -6.36 -6.00 -1.54
C LEU A 91 -5.02 -6.35 -0.90
N ASP A 92 -3.93 -5.89 -1.51
CA ASP A 92 -2.65 -5.79 -0.81
C ASP A 92 -2.45 -4.42 -0.16
N ARG A 93 -1.23 -4.21 0.36
CA ARG A 93 -0.83 -2.98 1.05
C ARG A 93 -0.84 -1.74 0.16
N ASP A 94 -0.84 -1.91 -1.17
CA ASP A 94 -0.83 -0.83 -2.16
C ASP A 94 -2.22 -0.62 -2.79
N ALA A 95 -3.26 -1.20 -2.19
CA ALA A 95 -4.64 -1.21 -2.69
C ALA A 95 -4.80 -1.88 -4.07
N VAL A 96 -3.87 -2.78 -4.43
CA VAL A 96 -3.96 -3.59 -5.65
C VAL A 96 -4.83 -4.81 -5.39
N VAL A 97 -5.75 -5.08 -6.31
CA VAL A 97 -6.69 -6.19 -6.22
C VAL A 97 -5.95 -7.52 -6.36
N ARG A 98 -6.01 -8.34 -5.31
CA ARG A 98 -5.53 -9.73 -5.31
C ARG A 98 -6.63 -10.72 -5.65
N ARG A 99 -7.88 -10.40 -5.30
CA ARG A 99 -9.05 -11.19 -5.68
C ARG A 99 -10.34 -10.41 -5.51
N MET A 100 -11.32 -10.74 -6.34
CA MET A 100 -12.72 -10.36 -6.15
C MET A 100 -13.58 -11.63 -6.04
N ASN A 101 -14.60 -11.60 -5.19
CA ASN A 101 -15.62 -12.64 -5.21
C ASN A 101 -16.68 -12.35 -6.29
N PHE A 102 -17.57 -13.30 -6.52
CA PHE A 102 -18.58 -13.19 -7.56
C PHE A 102 -19.50 -11.97 -7.39
N ALA A 103 -19.92 -11.66 -6.15
CA ALA A 103 -20.74 -10.49 -5.86
C ALA A 103 -20.00 -9.17 -6.19
N ALA A 104 -18.72 -9.05 -5.86
CA ALA A 104 -17.91 -7.89 -6.21
C ALA A 104 -17.72 -7.74 -7.73
N THR A 105 -17.50 -8.84 -8.46
CA THR A 105 -17.36 -8.77 -9.93
C THR A 105 -18.62 -8.23 -10.62
N GLN A 106 -19.81 -8.56 -10.10
CA GLN A 106 -21.06 -8.00 -10.58
C GLN A 106 -21.19 -6.51 -10.23
N LEU A 107 -20.88 -6.15 -8.98
CA LEU A 107 -20.96 -4.76 -8.51
C LEU A 107 -20.04 -3.82 -9.30
N PHE A 108 -18.80 -4.25 -9.55
CA PHE A 108 -17.81 -3.48 -10.31
C PHE A 108 -17.92 -3.68 -11.83
N ASN A 109 -18.89 -4.48 -12.30
CA ASN A 109 -19.08 -4.85 -13.70
C ASN A 109 -17.77 -5.26 -14.40
N THR A 110 -16.97 -6.10 -13.74
CA THR A 110 -15.63 -6.51 -14.20
C THR A 110 -15.47 -8.02 -14.14
N ARG A 111 -14.72 -8.58 -15.08
CA ARG A 111 -14.39 -10.02 -15.03
C ARG A 111 -13.33 -10.26 -13.95
N ALA A 112 -13.46 -11.33 -13.18
CA ALA A 112 -12.58 -11.65 -12.05
C ALA A 112 -11.07 -11.59 -12.38
N GLY A 113 -10.69 -12.03 -13.60
CA GLY A 113 -9.30 -11.99 -14.07
C GLY A 113 -8.81 -10.60 -14.49
N TYR A 114 -9.72 -9.69 -14.85
CA TYR A 114 -9.38 -8.36 -15.39
C TYR A 114 -9.12 -7.31 -14.30
N ALA A 115 -9.70 -7.50 -13.12
CA ALA A 115 -9.45 -6.65 -11.96
C ALA A 115 -8.16 -7.02 -11.22
N THR A 116 -7.76 -8.29 -11.26
CA THR A 116 -6.59 -8.78 -10.53
C THR A 116 -5.30 -8.10 -11.01
N GLY A 117 -4.47 -7.64 -10.08
CA GLY A 117 -3.23 -6.92 -10.38
C GLY A 117 -3.43 -5.42 -10.68
N ARG A 118 -4.67 -4.92 -10.66
CA ARG A 118 -4.96 -3.49 -10.87
C ARG A 118 -5.30 -2.80 -9.54
N PRO A 119 -4.92 -1.52 -9.36
CA PRO A 119 -5.36 -0.74 -8.21
C PRO A 119 -6.88 -0.58 -8.16
N LEU A 120 -7.52 -0.90 -7.03
CA LEU A 120 -8.97 -0.74 -6.86
C LEU A 120 -9.41 0.73 -7.02
N THR A 121 -8.52 1.66 -6.65
CA THR A 121 -8.71 3.11 -6.79
C THR A 121 -9.09 3.54 -8.20
N THR A 122 -8.66 2.80 -9.23
CA THR A 122 -9.01 3.09 -10.64
C THR A 122 -10.49 2.90 -10.96
N SER A 123 -11.21 2.14 -10.14
CA SER A 123 -12.65 1.90 -10.26
C SER A 123 -13.49 2.84 -9.39
N LEU A 124 -12.84 3.75 -8.65
CA LEU A 124 -13.49 4.70 -7.75
C LEU A 124 -13.43 6.12 -8.29
N ARG A 125 -14.42 6.92 -7.89
CA ARG A 125 -14.43 8.37 -8.11
C ARG A 125 -13.20 9.00 -7.43
N GLN A 126 -12.70 10.09 -8.00
CA GLN A 126 -11.47 10.75 -7.57
C GLN A 126 -11.50 11.20 -6.09
N ASP A 127 -12.68 11.66 -5.63
CA ASP A 127 -12.95 12.06 -4.24
C ASP A 127 -12.78 10.89 -3.24
N ALA A 128 -13.09 9.66 -3.65
CA ALA A 128 -12.98 8.46 -2.81
C ALA A 128 -11.58 7.81 -2.83
N GLN A 129 -10.71 8.15 -3.78
CA GLN A 129 -9.40 7.49 -3.93
C GLN A 129 -8.45 7.80 -2.77
N ALA A 130 -8.40 9.06 -2.33
CA ALA A 130 -7.54 9.47 -1.22
C ALA A 130 -7.97 8.82 0.10
N ALA A 131 -9.28 8.75 0.35
CA ALA A 131 -9.86 8.10 1.53
C ALA A 131 -9.50 6.60 1.58
N LEU A 132 -9.67 5.88 0.46
CA LEU A 132 -9.29 4.47 0.39
C LEU A 132 -7.80 4.25 0.66
N ARG A 133 -6.92 5.03 0.02
CA ARG A 133 -5.46 4.91 0.23
C ARG A 133 -5.07 5.17 1.69
N SER A 134 -5.68 6.18 2.32
CA SER A 134 -5.45 6.48 3.73
C SER A 134 -5.87 5.32 4.64
N GLN A 135 -7.02 4.71 4.39
CA GLN A 135 -7.51 3.57 5.17
C GLN A 135 -6.64 2.33 4.98
N VAL A 136 -6.26 2.00 3.73
CA VAL A 136 -5.35 0.87 3.45
C VAL A 136 -4.01 1.07 4.14
N ALA A 137 -3.47 2.29 4.14
CA ALA A 137 -2.22 2.62 4.84
C ALA A 137 -2.35 2.55 6.37
N ALA A 138 -3.52 2.87 6.94
CA ALA A 138 -3.79 2.69 8.38
C ALA A 138 -3.85 1.19 8.74
N VAL A 139 -4.62 0.39 7.99
CA VAL A 139 -4.73 -1.07 8.18
C VAL A 139 -3.36 -1.74 8.04
N ALA A 140 -2.54 -1.34 7.06
CA ALA A 140 -1.19 -1.88 6.85
C ALA A 140 -0.23 -1.58 8.03
N ARG A 141 -0.49 -0.51 8.79
CA ARG A 141 0.25 -0.14 10.01
C ARG A 141 -0.34 -0.78 11.28
N GLY A 142 -1.44 -1.54 11.17
CA GLY A 142 -2.16 -2.10 12.31
C GLY A 142 -3.07 -1.10 13.02
N GLU A 143 -3.34 0.05 12.40
CA GLU A 143 -4.17 1.16 12.90
C GLU A 143 -5.58 1.15 12.27
N GLY A 144 -5.98 0.04 11.63
CA GLY A 144 -7.32 -0.09 11.08
C GLY A 144 -8.31 -0.49 12.17
N ASP A 145 -9.35 0.33 12.38
CA ASP A 145 -10.53 -0.01 13.19
C ASP A 145 -11.35 -1.15 12.57
#